data_AF-A0A455U5M7-F1
#
_entry.id   AF-A0A455U5M7-F1
#
_cell.length_a   1.000
_cell.length_b   1.000
_cell.length_c   1.000
_cell.angle_alpha   90.00
_cell.angle_beta   90.00
_cell.angle_gamma   90.00
#
_symmetry.space_group_name_H-M   'P 1'
#
loop_
_entity.id
_entity.type
_entity.pdbx_description
1 polymer ?
#
loop_
_entity_poly.entity_id
_entity_poly.type
_entity_poly.pdbx_seq_one_letter_code
_entity_poly.pdbx_strand_id
1 'polypeptide(L)'
;MFSPGHTQASITYVIGDAAFVHDTLFQPDGGTARADFPGGNAHSLWDSIQAILSLPDETRLFTGHDYRPDGREPVWESTVRQQRETNIHLSNGQTVEDYVSMRNERDAGLPMPKLLLPSLQININGGALPKPEDNGQRYLKIPLNALTDAAWD
;
A
#
# COMPACT_ATOMS: atom_id res chain seq x y z
N MET A 1 -14.32 2.50 -5.17
CA MET A 1 -14.54 1.38 -4.23
C MET A 1 -13.71 1.65 -2.99
N PHE A 2 -14.30 1.61 -1.79
CA PHE A 2 -13.54 1.76 -0.56
C PHE A 2 -12.69 0.50 -0.34
N SER A 3 -11.38 0.64 -0.15
CA SER A 3 -10.43 -0.48 -0.09
C SER A 3 -9.40 -0.29 1.03
N PRO A 4 -9.84 -0.21 2.30
CA PRO A 4 -8.96 0.00 3.44
C PRO A 4 -8.03 -1.19 3.68
N GLY A 5 -7.00 -0.97 4.49
CA GLY A 5 -6.12 -2.04 4.98
C GLY A 5 -4.66 -1.63 4.98
N HIS A 6 -4.16 -1.12 3.85
CA HIS A 6 -2.87 -0.43 3.82
C HIS A 6 -2.92 0.87 4.63
N THR A 7 -3.99 1.65 4.42
CA THR A 7 -4.40 2.76 5.27
C THR A 7 -5.91 2.70 5.50
N GLN A 8 -6.44 3.50 6.42
CA GLN A 8 -7.89 3.61 6.65
C GLN A 8 -8.63 4.39 5.56
N ALA A 9 -7.91 5.14 4.72
CA ALA A 9 -8.49 6.06 3.73
C ALA A 9 -8.31 5.59 2.28
N SER A 10 -7.83 4.36 2.09
CA SER A 10 -7.52 3.80 0.77
C SER A 10 -8.77 3.60 -0.10
N ILE A 11 -8.66 3.97 -1.38
CA ILE A 11 -9.73 3.91 -2.38
C ILE A 11 -9.18 3.32 -3.67
N THR A 12 -9.92 2.38 -4.25
CA THR A 12 -9.71 1.87 -5.61
C THR A 12 -10.65 2.57 -6.58
N TYR A 13 -10.11 3.20 -7.62
CA TYR A 13 -10.91 3.82 -8.67
C TYR A 13 -11.16 2.81 -9.79
N VAL A 14 -12.41 2.40 -9.98
CA VAL A 14 -12.82 1.48 -11.06
C VAL A 14 -13.44 2.31 -12.18
N ILE A 15 -12.86 2.23 -13.38
CA ILE A 15 -13.21 3.05 -14.55
C ILE A 15 -13.21 2.13 -15.78
N GLY A 16 -14.41 1.80 -16.28
CA GLY A 16 -14.53 0.89 -17.42
C GLY A 16 -13.95 -0.49 -17.12
N ASP A 17 -12.99 -0.92 -17.93
CA ASP A 17 -12.25 -2.18 -17.81
C ASP A 17 -10.96 -2.07 -16.98
N ALA A 18 -10.74 -0.94 -16.30
CA ALA A 18 -9.55 -0.67 -15.50
C ALA A 18 -9.87 -0.36 -14.03
N ALA A 19 -8.97 -0.74 -13.13
CA ALA A 19 -8.98 -0.33 -11.74
C ALA A 19 -7.60 0.20 -11.32
N PHE A 20 -7.56 1.39 -10.73
CA PHE A 20 -6.38 1.98 -10.10
C PHE A 20 -6.39 1.62 -8.62
N VAL A 21 -5.55 0.67 -8.23
CA VAL A 21 -5.65 -0.07 -6.96
C VAL A 21 -4.72 0.45 -5.87
N HIS A 22 -4.09 1.61 -6.09
CA HIS A 22 -3.14 2.26 -5.16
C HIS A 22 -2.13 1.24 -4.57
N ASP A 23 -1.78 1.37 -3.30
CA ASP A 23 -1.04 0.40 -2.51
C ASP A 23 -2.01 -0.60 -1.83
N THR A 24 -2.69 -1.42 -2.64
CA THR A 24 -3.37 -2.64 -2.18
C THR A 24 -2.65 -3.86 -2.75
N LEU A 25 -2.64 -3.98 -4.07
CA LEU A 25 -1.90 -5.00 -4.82
C LEU A 25 -0.69 -4.35 -5.50
N PHE A 26 0.45 -5.00 -5.40
CA PHE A 26 1.58 -4.73 -6.27
C PHE A 26 1.50 -5.62 -7.52
N GLN A 27 2.53 -5.57 -8.36
CA GLN A 27 2.70 -6.58 -9.39
C GLN A 27 2.70 -7.99 -8.77
N PRO A 28 2.30 -9.04 -9.51
CA PRO A 28 2.19 -10.39 -8.94
C PRO A 28 3.45 -10.86 -8.20
N ASP A 29 4.62 -10.51 -8.70
CA ASP A 29 5.92 -10.81 -8.08
C ASP A 29 6.32 -9.88 -6.92
N GLY A 30 5.62 -8.76 -6.74
CA GLY A 30 5.75 -7.85 -5.59
C GLY A 30 4.75 -8.14 -4.46
N GLY A 31 3.72 -8.92 -4.72
CA GLY A 31 2.74 -9.34 -3.71
C GLY A 31 1.75 -8.23 -3.34
N THR A 32 1.70 -7.86 -2.06
CA THR A 32 0.75 -6.90 -1.48
C THR A 32 1.46 -5.86 -0.63
N ALA A 33 0.79 -4.72 -0.44
CA ALA A 33 1.25 -3.66 0.45
C ALA A 33 1.36 -4.11 1.91
N ARG A 34 2.16 -3.37 2.69
CA ARG A 34 2.22 -3.46 4.16
C ARG A 34 0.92 -2.99 4.79
N ALA A 35 0.61 -3.40 6.01
CA ALA A 35 -0.63 -3.08 6.72
C ALA A 35 -0.40 -2.63 8.18
N ASP A 36 0.78 -2.11 8.48
CA ASP A 36 1.26 -1.73 9.82
C ASP A 36 1.35 -0.21 10.06
N PHE A 37 0.95 0.61 9.09
CA PHE A 37 0.74 2.04 9.35
C PHE A 37 -0.33 2.25 10.42
N PRO A 38 -0.39 3.42 11.10
CA PRO A 38 -1.47 3.72 12.02
C PRO A 38 -2.85 3.51 11.38
N GLY A 39 -3.61 2.56 11.93
CA GLY A 39 -4.93 2.17 11.43
C GLY A 39 -4.93 1.20 10.23
N GLY A 40 -3.75 0.80 9.75
CA GLY A 40 -3.58 -0.32 8.83
C GLY A 40 -3.98 -1.63 9.49
N ASN A 41 -4.44 -2.59 8.68
CA ASN A 41 -4.92 -3.87 9.16
C ASN A 41 -4.90 -4.92 8.04
N ALA A 42 -4.14 -6.00 8.23
CA ALA A 42 -4.00 -7.07 7.24
C ALA A 42 -5.33 -7.76 6.90
N HIS A 43 -6.24 -7.90 7.86
CA HIS A 43 -7.54 -8.53 7.61
C HIS A 43 -8.43 -7.63 6.73
N SER A 44 -8.46 -6.32 7.00
CA SER A 44 -9.15 -5.34 6.14
C SER A 44 -8.53 -5.26 4.75
N LEU A 45 -7.20 -5.38 4.67
CA LEU A 45 -6.49 -5.42 3.38
C LEU A 45 -6.90 -6.65 2.57
N TRP A 46 -7.01 -7.81 3.20
CA TRP A 46 -7.52 -9.03 2.57
C TRP A 46 -8.92 -8.84 2.00
N ASP A 47 -9.86 -8.34 2.79
CA ASP A 47 -11.24 -8.12 2.34
C ASP A 47 -11.30 -7.18 1.13
N SER A 48 -10.49 -6.12 1.16
CA SER A 48 -10.35 -5.19 0.04
C SER A 48 -9.76 -5.86 -1.20
N ILE A 49 -8.75 -6.72 -1.04
CA ILE A 49 -8.17 -7.50 -2.12
C ILE A 49 -9.21 -8.44 -2.72
N GLN A 50 -9.96 -9.18 -1.90
CA GLN A 50 -11.00 -10.09 -2.39
C GLN A 50 -12.09 -9.33 -3.16
N ALA A 51 -12.49 -8.14 -2.69
CA ALA A 51 -13.42 -7.28 -3.43
C ALA A 51 -12.85 -6.85 -4.80
N ILE A 52 -11.57 -6.48 -4.88
CA ILE A 52 -10.91 -6.14 -6.16
C ILE A 52 -10.81 -7.36 -7.08
N LEU A 53 -10.45 -8.53 -6.55
CA LEU A 53 -10.31 -9.77 -7.32
C LEU A 53 -11.66 -10.40 -7.70
N SER A 54 -12.77 -9.86 -7.21
CA SER A 54 -14.12 -10.21 -7.67
C SER A 54 -14.56 -9.48 -8.94
N LEU A 55 -13.77 -8.50 -9.42
CA LEU A 55 -13.95 -7.88 -10.72
C LEU A 55 -13.72 -8.90 -11.86
N PRO A 56 -14.17 -8.64 -13.10
CA PRO A 56 -13.92 -9.54 -14.23
C PRO A 56 -12.44 -9.85 -14.43
N ASP A 57 -12.11 -11.08 -14.81
CA ASP A 57 -10.74 -11.58 -14.99
C ASP A 57 -9.83 -10.67 -15.84
N GLU A 58 -10.38 -10.09 -16.91
CA GLU A 58 -9.66 -9.22 -17.84
C GLU A 58 -9.54 -7.77 -17.36
N THR A 59 -10.10 -7.43 -16.19
CA THR A 59 -9.98 -6.09 -15.63
C THR A 59 -8.51 -5.78 -15.39
N ARG A 60 -8.05 -4.68 -15.98
CA ARG A 60 -6.68 -4.19 -15.88
C ARG A 60 -6.49 -3.53 -14.52
N LEU A 61 -5.47 -3.95 -13.77
CA LEU A 61 -5.17 -3.46 -12.44
C LEU A 61 -3.87 -2.65 -12.49
N PHE A 62 -3.98 -1.36 -12.17
CA PHE A 62 -2.87 -0.41 -12.13
C PHE A 62 -2.43 -0.16 -10.69
N THR A 63 -1.21 -0.57 -10.36
CA THR A 63 -0.64 -0.42 -9.01
C THR A 63 -0.05 0.97 -8.77
N GLY A 64 -0.02 1.41 -7.51
CA GLY A 64 0.60 2.68 -7.11
C GLY A 64 2.14 2.66 -7.16
N HIS A 65 2.75 1.51 -6.91
CA HIS A 65 4.20 1.36 -6.87
C HIS A 65 4.67 0.05 -7.50
N ASP A 66 5.87 0.09 -8.06
CA ASP A 66 6.61 -1.10 -8.48
C ASP A 66 8.05 -1.02 -7.98
N TYR A 67 8.45 -2.05 -7.22
CA TYR A 67 9.77 -2.11 -6.59
C TYR A 67 10.80 -2.91 -7.41
N ARG A 68 10.40 -3.42 -8.58
CA ARG A 68 11.30 -4.10 -9.54
C ARG A 68 12.10 -5.26 -8.89
N PRO A 69 11.43 -6.27 -8.31
CA PRO A 69 12.10 -7.47 -7.79
C PRO A 69 13.05 -8.06 -8.85
N ASP A 70 14.17 -8.59 -8.40
CA ASP A 70 15.22 -9.16 -9.25
C ASP A 70 15.82 -8.21 -10.31
N GLY A 71 15.61 -6.89 -10.14
CA GLY A 71 16.17 -5.87 -11.03
C GLY A 71 15.50 -5.78 -12.39
N ARG A 72 14.28 -6.31 -12.54
CA ARG A 72 13.52 -6.20 -13.79
C ARG A 72 13.14 -4.76 -14.13
N GLU A 73 12.70 -4.55 -15.37
CA GLU A 73 12.13 -3.27 -15.81
C GLU A 73 10.82 -2.94 -15.07
N PRO A 74 10.49 -1.64 -14.92
CA PRO A 74 9.27 -1.23 -14.22
C PRO A 74 8.03 -1.66 -14.98
N VAL A 75 7.05 -2.18 -14.25
CA VAL A 75 5.73 -2.57 -14.76
C VAL A 75 4.64 -2.08 -13.82
N TRP A 76 3.54 -1.60 -14.39
CA TRP A 76 2.47 -0.89 -13.66
C TRP A 76 1.10 -1.54 -13.82
N GLU A 77 0.95 -2.47 -14.76
CA GLU A 77 -0.32 -3.08 -15.14
C GLU A 77 -0.27 -4.60 -14.99
N SER A 78 -1.33 -5.16 -14.43
CA SER A 78 -1.61 -6.60 -14.38
C SER A 78 -3.11 -6.82 -14.66
N THR A 79 -3.61 -8.04 -14.62
CA THR A 79 -5.05 -8.33 -14.65
C THR A 79 -5.52 -9.01 -13.38
N VAL A 80 -6.83 -8.99 -13.12
CA VAL A 80 -7.44 -9.78 -12.02
C VAL A 80 -7.05 -11.25 -12.14
N ARG A 81 -7.10 -11.83 -13.34
CA ARG A 81 -6.67 -13.22 -13.56
C ARG A 81 -5.22 -13.43 -13.15
N GLN A 82 -4.30 -12.60 -13.64
CA GLN A 82 -2.88 -12.71 -13.31
C GLN A 82 -2.64 -12.64 -11.80
N GLN A 83 -3.29 -11.69 -11.11
CA GLN A 83 -3.16 -11.56 -9.66
C GLN A 83 -3.65 -12.81 -8.91
N ARG A 84 -4.78 -13.39 -9.32
CA ARG A 84 -5.30 -14.62 -8.70
C ARG A 84 -4.38 -15.81 -8.93
N GLU A 85 -3.81 -15.92 -10.12
CA GLU A 85 -3.02 -17.09 -10.53
C GLU A 85 -1.57 -17.04 -10.04
N THR A 86 -0.96 -15.86 -9.98
CA THR A 86 0.50 -15.74 -9.81
C THR A 86 0.97 -14.76 -8.74
N ASN A 87 0.08 -14.05 -8.04
CA ASN A 87 0.53 -13.15 -6.98
C ASN A 87 1.17 -13.97 -5.84
N ILE A 88 2.42 -13.65 -5.48
CA ILE A 88 3.21 -14.44 -4.53
C ILE A 88 2.63 -14.47 -3.10
N HIS A 89 1.73 -13.54 -2.78
CA HIS A 89 1.03 -13.49 -1.50
C HIS A 89 -0.41 -14.01 -1.58
N LEU A 90 -0.92 -14.47 -2.72
CA LEU A 90 -2.34 -14.86 -2.88
C LEU A 90 -2.52 -16.20 -3.60
N SER A 91 -1.69 -16.42 -4.64
CA SER A 91 -1.65 -17.68 -5.37
C SER A 91 -1.28 -18.81 -4.39
N ASN A 92 -1.86 -20.00 -4.59
CA ASN A 92 -1.77 -21.20 -3.74
C ASN A 92 -2.87 -21.40 -2.68
N GLY A 93 -4.04 -20.78 -2.85
CA GLY A 93 -5.22 -21.13 -2.03
C GLY A 93 -5.09 -20.72 -0.56
N GLN A 94 -4.44 -19.58 -0.31
CA GLN A 94 -4.30 -19.03 1.03
C GLN A 94 -5.67 -18.78 1.67
N THR A 95 -5.80 -19.18 2.93
CA THR A 95 -6.89 -18.72 3.78
C THR A 95 -6.65 -17.27 4.22
N VAL A 96 -7.68 -16.61 4.75
CA VAL A 96 -7.51 -15.27 5.31
C VAL A 96 -6.55 -15.30 6.51
N GLU A 97 -6.56 -16.37 7.28
CA GLU A 97 -5.66 -16.58 8.42
C GLU A 97 -4.20 -16.71 7.97
N ASP A 98 -3.93 -17.49 6.91
CA ASP A 98 -2.58 -17.64 6.34
C ASP A 98 -2.05 -16.29 5.84
N TYR A 99 -2.89 -15.55 5.11
CA TYR A 99 -2.53 -14.23 4.60
C TYR A 99 -2.23 -13.25 5.73
N VAL A 100 -3.10 -13.17 6.74
CA VAL A 100 -2.93 -12.24 7.87
C VAL A 100 -1.68 -12.58 8.66
N SER A 101 -1.41 -13.87 8.91
CA SER A 101 -0.19 -14.30 9.60
C SER A 101 1.06 -13.90 8.83
N MET A 102 1.12 -14.26 7.53
CA MET A 102 2.24 -13.90 6.66
C MET A 102 2.46 -12.39 6.60
N ARG A 103 1.37 -11.62 6.45
CA ARG A 103 1.45 -10.17 6.30
C ARG A 103 1.98 -9.50 7.56
N ASN A 104 1.49 -9.89 8.73
CA ASN A 104 1.93 -9.35 10.02
C ASN A 104 3.39 -9.73 10.32
N GLU A 105 3.80 -10.98 10.04
CA GLU A 105 5.19 -11.42 10.22
C GLU A 105 6.14 -10.61 9.32
N ARG A 106 5.76 -10.41 8.05
CA ARG A 106 6.54 -9.62 7.11
C ARG A 106 6.63 -8.15 7.53
N ASP A 107 5.52 -7.55 7.97
CA ASP A 107 5.48 -6.14 8.37
C ASP A 107 6.36 -5.85 9.60
N ALA A 108 6.42 -6.78 10.56
CA ALA A 108 7.29 -6.65 11.74
C ALA A 108 8.79 -6.56 11.39
N GLY A 109 9.18 -7.03 10.20
CA GLY A 109 10.55 -6.94 9.70
C GLY A 109 10.84 -5.73 8.81
N LEU A 110 9.85 -4.90 8.50
CA LEU A 110 10.02 -3.78 7.56
C LEU A 110 10.43 -2.49 8.28
N PRO A 111 11.44 -1.76 7.76
CA PRO A 111 11.75 -0.44 8.26
C PRO A 111 10.67 0.57 7.86
N MET A 112 10.63 1.69 8.57
CA MET A 112 9.79 2.82 8.23
C MET A 112 10.20 3.40 6.88
N PRO A 113 9.24 3.81 6.02
CA PRO A 113 9.59 4.48 4.78
C PRO A 113 10.37 5.76 5.05
N LYS A 114 11.49 5.95 4.33
CA LYS A 114 12.41 7.09 4.49
C LYS A 114 11.72 8.46 4.48
N LEU A 115 10.65 8.60 3.69
CA LEU A 115 9.91 9.86 3.54
C LEU A 115 8.58 9.88 4.30
N LEU A 116 8.31 8.93 5.21
CA LEU A 116 6.99 8.85 5.86
C LEU A 116 6.60 10.17 6.55
N LEU A 117 7.46 10.69 7.42
CA LEU A 117 7.15 11.88 8.23
C LEU A 117 6.97 13.15 7.38
N PRO A 118 7.86 13.46 6.40
CA PRO A 118 7.62 14.53 5.43
C PRO A 118 6.32 14.35 4.64
N SER A 119 6.07 13.15 4.11
CA SER A 119 4.92 12.87 3.26
C SER A 119 3.61 13.02 4.01
N LEU A 120 3.50 12.48 5.23
CA LEU A 120 2.27 12.58 6.03
C LEU A 120 1.90 14.03 6.32
N GLN A 121 2.86 14.88 6.70
CA GLN A 121 2.61 16.28 7.03
C GLN A 121 2.01 17.08 5.87
N ILE A 122 2.39 16.73 4.64
CA ILE A 122 1.94 17.41 3.43
C ILE A 122 0.63 16.77 2.92
N ASN A 123 0.56 15.44 2.89
CA ASN A 123 -0.53 14.71 2.26
C ASN A 123 -1.84 14.80 3.05
N ILE A 124 -1.80 14.81 4.39
CA ILE A 124 -3.01 15.01 5.20
C ILE A 124 -3.59 16.43 5.05
N ASN A 125 -2.80 17.36 4.52
CA ASN A 125 -3.19 18.74 4.24
C ASN A 125 -3.47 18.97 2.74
N GLY A 126 -3.88 17.92 2.01
CA GLY A 126 -4.23 18.00 0.59
C GLY A 126 -3.06 18.45 -0.31
N GLY A 127 -1.82 18.17 0.10
CA GLY A 127 -0.61 18.56 -0.64
C GLY A 127 -0.07 19.95 -0.29
N ALA A 128 -0.73 20.71 0.58
CA ALA A 128 -0.26 22.04 0.96
C ALA A 128 0.90 21.98 1.99
N LEU A 129 1.98 22.70 1.69
CA LEU A 129 3.11 22.85 2.61
C LEU A 129 2.69 23.55 3.93
N PRO A 130 3.39 23.30 5.06
CA PRO A 130 3.17 24.02 6.31
C PRO A 130 3.21 25.54 6.10
N LYS A 131 2.38 26.28 6.84
CA LYS A 131 2.38 27.75 6.79
C LYS A 131 3.78 28.29 7.12
N PRO A 132 4.20 29.41 6.52
CA PRO A 132 5.46 30.03 6.91
C PRO A 132 5.43 30.48 8.38
N GLU A 133 6.58 30.40 9.05
CA GLU A 133 6.81 31.03 10.34
C GLU A 133 7.12 32.54 10.16
N ASP A 134 7.41 33.25 11.26
CA ASP A 134 7.61 34.71 11.28
C ASP A 134 8.81 35.19 10.42
N ASN A 135 9.74 34.29 10.10
CA ASN A 135 10.87 34.55 9.21
C ASN A 135 10.53 34.33 7.72
N GLY A 136 9.27 34.03 7.39
CA GLY A 136 8.81 33.75 6.03
C GLY A 136 9.20 32.38 5.48
N GLN A 137 9.86 31.52 6.26
CA GLN A 137 10.29 30.18 5.86
C GLN A 137 9.31 29.11 6.33
N ARG A 138 9.34 27.94 5.67
CA ARG A 138 8.48 26.78 5.99
C ARG A 138 9.35 25.64 6.50
N TYR A 139 8.87 24.93 7.52
CA TYR A 139 9.62 23.86 8.16
C TYR A 139 8.78 22.59 8.24
N LEU A 140 9.42 21.45 7.96
CA LEU A 140 8.89 20.15 8.34
C LEU A 140 9.28 19.88 9.80
N LYS A 141 8.38 19.24 10.55
CA LYS A 141 8.60 18.90 11.95
C LYS A 141 8.93 17.42 12.07
N ILE A 142 10.11 17.09 12.56
CA ILE A 142 10.51 15.70 12.79
C ILE A 142 10.37 15.41 14.29
N PRO A 143 9.37 14.61 14.72
CA PRO A 143 9.22 14.28 16.13
C PRO A 143 10.36 13.35 16.57
N LEU A 144 11.09 13.75 17.61
CA LEU A 144 12.15 12.95 18.19
C LEU A 144 11.56 11.98 19.22
N ASN A 145 11.87 10.69 19.09
CA ASN A 145 11.48 9.61 20.01
C ASN A 145 9.96 9.46 20.23
N ALA A 146 9.11 9.94 19.32
CA ALA A 146 7.66 9.81 19.43
C ALA A 146 7.09 8.52 18.80
N LEU A 147 7.88 7.84 17.96
CA LEU A 147 7.52 6.59 17.29
C LEU A 147 8.46 5.50 17.79
N THR A 148 8.21 5.00 19.00
CA THR A 148 9.12 4.11 19.75
C THR A 148 9.22 2.71 19.19
N ASP A 149 8.18 2.23 18.51
CA ASP A 149 8.11 0.89 17.94
C ASP A 149 8.53 0.86 16.46
N ALA A 150 8.92 2.03 15.90
CA ALA A 150 9.32 2.17 14.52
C ALA A 150 10.80 1.81 14.33
N ALA A 151 11.08 0.84 13.45
CA ALA A 151 12.42 0.58 12.97
C ALA A 151 12.81 1.63 11.91
N TRP A 152 13.79 2.48 12.20
CA TRP A 152 14.35 3.44 11.24
C TRP A 152 15.67 2.90 10.68
N ASP A 153 15.84 2.96 9.36
CA ASP A 153 17.10 2.66 8.66
C ASP A 153 18.10 3.81 8.70
#